data_AF-A0A948G914-F1
#
_entry.id   AF-A0A948G914-F1
#
_cell.length_a   1.000
_cell.length_b   1.000
_cell.length_c   1.000
_cell.angle_alpha   90.00
_cell.angle_beta   90.00
_cell.angle_gamma   90.00
#
_symmetry.space_group_name_H-M   'P 1'
#
loop_
_entity.id
_entity.type
_entity.pdbx_description
1 polymer ?
#
loop_
_entity_poly.entity_id
_entity_poly.type
_entity_poly.pdbx_seq_one_letter_code
_entity_poly.pdbx_strand_id
1 'polypeptide(L)' 'MMKQKVIKTGNSLAVTVPAAFTQVIGVKAGDSVEVSADMKNCQINYRFSGVQQLPLNDDFLKKKRKAKS' A
#
# COMPACT_ATOMS: atom_id res chain seq x y z
N MET A 1 -4.10 -4.81 20.70
CA MET A 1 -3.53 -5.41 19.47
C MET A 1 -4.66 -5.97 18.63
N MET A 2 -4.69 -5.66 17.34
CA MET A 2 -5.68 -6.19 16.40
C MET A 2 -5.16 -7.51 15.84
N LYS A 3 -5.95 -8.59 15.94
CA LYS A 3 -5.59 -9.90 15.39
C LYS A 3 -6.31 -10.10 14.06
N GLN A 4 -5.60 -10.61 13.07
CA GLN A 4 -6.17 -10.98 11.77
C GLN A 4 -6.19 -12.50 11.64
N LYS A 5 -7.18 -13.03 10.91
CA LYS A 5 -7.32 -14.46 10.66
C LYS A 5 -6.52 -14.87 9.43
N VAL A 6 -5.90 -16.05 9.49
CA VAL A 6 -5.32 -16.70 8.31
C VAL A 6 -6.45 -17.40 7.54
N ILE A 7 -6.54 -17.13 6.24
CA ILE A 7 -7.57 -17.69 5.35
C ILE A 7 -6.92 -18.51 4.23
N LYS A 8 -7.65 -19.51 3.72
CA LYS A 8 -7.20 -20.35 2.59
C LYS A 8 -7.43 -19.60 1.26
N THR A 9 -6.41 -19.55 0.42
CA THR A 9 -6.46 -18.92 -0.90
C THR A 9 -5.86 -19.87 -1.95
N GLY A 10 -6.71 -20.60 -2.67
CA GLY A 10 -6.25 -21.64 -3.60
C GLY A 10 -5.40 -22.71 -2.88
N ASN A 11 -4.14 -22.82 -3.30
CA ASN A 11 -3.15 -23.74 -2.72
C ASN A 11 -2.30 -23.09 -1.60
N SER A 12 -2.62 -21.87 -1.18
CA SER A 12 -1.84 -21.07 -0.24
C SER A 12 -2.69 -20.54 0.91
N LEU A 13 -2.05 -19.83 1.83
CA LEU A 13 -2.68 -19.11 2.93
C LEU A 13 -2.44 -17.61 2.77
N ALA A 14 -3.39 -16.80 3.25
CA ALA A 14 -3.29 -15.35 3.23
C ALA A 14 -3.73 -14.75 4.58
N VAL A 15 -3.26 -13.53 4.84
CA VAL A 15 -3.70 -12.69 5.96
C VAL A 15 -4.24 -11.39 5.39
N THR A 16 -5.37 -10.94 5.92
CA THR A 16 -5.99 -9.68 5.48
C THR A 16 -5.17 -8.48 5.95
N VAL A 17 -4.82 -7.60 5.01
CA VAL A 17 -4.24 -6.30 5.32
C VAL A 17 -5.36 -5.34 5.74
N PRO A 18 -5.27 -4.64 6.89
CA PRO A 18 -6.31 -3.73 7.34
C PRO A 18 -6.59 -2.61 6.32
N ALA A 19 -7.87 -2.32 6.06
CA ALA A 19 -8.28 -1.29 5.11
C ALA A 19 -7.74 0.11 5.44
N ALA A 20 -7.70 0.47 6.73
CA ALA A 20 -7.15 1.74 7.18
C ALA A 20 -5.65 1.88 6.80
N PHE A 21 -4.90 0.78 6.86
CA PHE A 21 -3.50 0.79 6.45
C PHE A 21 -3.37 0.98 4.93
N THR A 22 -4.08 0.17 4.14
CA THR A 22 -3.99 0.25 2.66
C THR A 22 -4.43 1.60 2.12
N GLN A 23 -5.45 2.24 2.72
CA GLN A 23 -5.90 3.59 2.38
C GLN A 23 -4.82 4.64 2.63
N VAL A 24 -4.10 4.55 3.76
CA VAL A 24 -3.07 5.53 4.13
C VAL A 24 -1.85 5.43 3.21
N ILE A 25 -1.42 4.21 2.85
CA ILE A 25 -0.22 4.00 2.03
C ILE A 25 -0.49 3.91 0.53
N GLY A 26 -1.76 3.90 0.12
CA GLY A 26 -2.18 3.88 -1.28
C GLY A 26 -1.91 2.56 -2.01
N VAL A 27 -1.83 1.44 -1.28
CA VAL A 27 -1.62 0.11 -1.88
C VAL A 27 -2.93 -0.45 -2.41
N LYS A 28 -2.87 -1.04 -3.61
CA LYS A 28 -4.00 -1.68 -4.28
C LYS A 28 -3.72 -3.16 -4.58
N ALA A 29 -4.79 -3.88 -4.92
CA ALA A 29 -4.66 -5.27 -5.37
C ALA A 29 -3.80 -5.34 -6.64
N GLY A 30 -2.86 -6.29 -6.67
CA GLY A 30 -1.90 -6.48 -7.77
C GLY A 30 -0.56 -5.78 -7.57
N ASP A 31 -0.42 -4.91 -6.57
CA ASP A 31 0.88 -4.31 -6.23
C ASP A 31 1.85 -5.39 -5.73
N SER A 32 3.13 -5.25 -6.12
CA SER A 32 4.20 -6.10 -5.62
C SER A 32 4.62 -5.68 -4.21
N VAL A 33 4.93 -6.67 -3.37
CA VAL A 33 5.35 -6.47 -1.98
C VAL A 33 6.61 -7.27 -1.74
N GLU A 34 7.61 -6.66 -1.12
CA GLU A 34 8.83 -7.36 -0.71
C GLU A 34 8.53 -8.13 0.58
N VAL A 35 8.89 -9.42 0.62
CA VAL A 35 8.59 -10.32 1.73
C VAL A 35 9.87 -10.94 2.25
N SER A 36 10.09 -10.85 3.56
CA SER A 36 11.13 -11.60 4.26
C SER A 36 10.55 -12.36 5.45
N ALA A 37 11.05 -13.58 5.68
CA ALA A 37 10.57 -14.44 6.76
C ALA A 37 11.73 -14.78 7.71
N ASP A 38 11.50 -14.56 8.99
CA ASP A 38 12.35 -15.04 10.07
C ASP A 38 11.66 -16.23 10.74
N MET A 39 12.10 -17.43 10.34
CA MET A 39 11.56 -18.68 10.85
C MET A 39 11.90 -18.94 12.32
N LYS A 40 12.98 -18.34 12.86
CA LYS A 40 13.35 -18.53 14.27
C LYS A 40 12.40 -17.78 15.19
N ASN A 41 11.98 -16.60 14.75
CA ASN A 41 11.07 -15.73 15.51
C ASN A 41 9.59 -15.86 15.06
N CYS A 42 9.28 -16.80 14.17
CA CYS A 42 7.94 -16.99 13.59
C CYS A 42 7.34 -15.69 13.03
N GLN A 43 8.18 -14.85 12.39
CA GLN A 43 7.81 -13.53 11.92
C GLN A 43 7.93 -13.43 10.40
N ILE A 44 6.95 -12.77 9.76
CA ILE A 44 7.03 -12.38 8.36
C ILE A 44 6.96 -10.86 8.29
N ASN A 45 7.90 -10.24 7.60
CA ASN A 45 7.95 -8.82 7.34
C ASN A 45 7.52 -8.56 5.89
N TYR A 46 6.49 -7.73 5.74
CA TYR A 46 6.00 -7.25 4.46
C TYR A 46 6.38 -5.80 4.30
N ARG A 47 7.16 -5.49 3.26
CA ARG A 47 7.53 -4.13 2.91
C ARG A 47 6.78 -3.72 1.64
N PHE A 48 5.77 -2.89 1.86
CA PHE A 48 5.02 -2.26 0.79
C PHE A 48 5.81 -1.07 0.26
N SER A 49 5.82 -0.88 -1.06
CA SER A 49 6.46 0.28 -1.71
C SER A 49 5.70 1.61 -1.51
N GLY A 50 4.55 1.57 -0.84
CA GLY A 50 3.63 2.70 -0.73
C GLY A 50 4.13 3.82 0.17
N VAL A 51 4.69 4.86 -0.44
CA VAL A 51 4.25 6.27 -0.37
C VAL A 51 4.79 6.97 -1.64
N GLN A 52 4.15 6.79 -2.80
CA GLN A 52 4.41 7.70 -3.91
C GLN A 52 3.61 8.96 -3.61
N GLN A 53 4.26 9.99 -3.07
CA GLN A 53 3.74 11.36 -3.23
C GLN A 53 3.42 11.55 -4.72
N LEU A 54 2.23 12.08 -5.02
CA LEU A 54 1.96 12.58 -6.37
C LEU A 54 3.13 13.49 -6.76
N PRO A 55 3.87 13.20 -7.85
CA PRO A 55 4.85 14.15 -8.33
C PRO A 55 4.11 15.47 -8.54
N LEU A 56 4.59 16.53 -7.91
CA LEU A 56 4.08 17.88 -8.15
C LEU A 56 4.43 18.23 -9.60
N ASN A 57 3.56 17.86 -10.54
CA ASN A 57 3.68 18.34 -11.91
C ASN A 57 3.32 19.83 -11.89
N ASP A 58 4.31 20.70 -12.18
CA ASP A 58 4.19 22.16 -12.21
C ASP A 58 3.04 22.68 -13.11
N ASP A 59 2.55 21.84 -14.03
CA ASP A 59 1.44 22.16 -14.93
C ASP A 59 0.09 22.30 -14.21
N PHE A 60 -0.09 21.74 -13.01
CA PHE A 60 -1.31 21.93 -12.21
C PHE A 60 -1.47 23.39 -11.73
N LEU A 61 -0.37 24.11 -11.50
CA LEU A 61 -0.41 25.49 -10.98
C LEU A 61 -0.67 26.53 -12.08
N LYS A 62 -0.40 26.21 -13.35
CA LYS A 62 -0.53 27.16 -14.46
C LYS A 62 -1.96 27.40 -14.92
N LYS A 63 -2.91 26.51 -14.60
CA LYS A 63 -4.29 26.59 -15.11
C LYS A 63 -5.15 27.69 -14.45
N LYS A 64 -4.69 28.31 -13.35
CA LYS A 64 -5.49 29.30 -12.60
C LYS A 64 -5.27 30.78 -12.98
N ARG A 65 -4.42 31.10 -13.96
CA ARG A 65 -4.10 32.51 -14.34
C ARG A 65 -4.78 33.04 -15.60
N LYS A 66 -5.68 32.31 -16.25
CA LYS A 66 -6.42 32.78 -17.45
C LYS A 66 -7.93 32.98 -17.23
N ALA A 67 -8.32 33.52 -16.07
CA ALA A 67 -9.70 33.97 -15.83
C ALA A 67 -9.68 35.41 -15.30
N LYS A 68 -9.23 36.34 -16.14
CA LYS A 68 -9.50 37.78 -16.11
C LYS A 68 -8.81 38.41 -17.33
N SER A 69 -9.55 38.55 -18.42
CA SER A 69 -9.36 39.57 -19.46
C SER A 69 -10.71 39.89 -20.05
#